data_AF-A0A8T5IQK9-F1
#
_entry.id   AF-A0A8T5IQK9-F1
#
_cell.length_a   1.000
_cell.length_b   1.000
_cell.length_c   1.000
_cell.angle_alpha   90.00
_cell.angle_beta   90.00
_cell.angle_gamma   90.00
#
_symmetry.space_group_name_H-M   'P 1'
#
loop_
_entity.id
_entity.type
_entity.pdbx_description
1 polymer ?
#
loop_
_entity_poly.entity_id
_entity_poly.type
_entity_poly.pdbx_seq_one_letter_code
_entity_poly.pdbx_strand_id
1 'polypeptide(L)'
;MAGIRERMQAGEEILLDERRLILRKINSEIIELRAQKARIRTRLNLTNGSNASELRVRLSNGRNALIKIMPDTASEKALKRLRLKNCNETRNCTIELKEVGEGNRTQAVYEARARKTFRIFGFIKNHEDVLTRIDAETGEEIEVKRPWWAWMASEADEADENEE
;
A
#
# COMPACT_ATOMS: atom_id res chain seq x y z
N MET A 1 3.12 24.76 8.44
CA MET A 1 2.57 24.55 7.08
C MET A 1 1.35 23.65 7.21
N ALA A 2 0.21 24.08 6.68
CA ALA A 2 -1.03 23.31 6.68
C ALA A 2 -0.89 22.07 5.77
N GLY A 3 -1.50 20.95 6.18
CA GLY A 3 -1.50 19.72 5.39
C GLY A 3 -2.33 19.85 4.11
N ILE A 4 -2.01 19.09 3.07
CA ILE A 4 -2.81 19.00 1.83
C ILE A 4 -4.26 18.64 2.18
N ARG A 5 -4.45 17.74 3.16
CA ARG A 5 -5.75 17.32 3.69
C ARG A 5 -6.64 18.47 4.18
N GLU A 6 -6.04 19.48 4.80
CA GLU A 6 -6.74 20.63 5.38
C GLU A 6 -7.17 21.63 4.31
N ARG A 7 -6.50 21.61 3.15
CA ARG A 7 -6.76 22.51 2.02
C ARG A 7 -7.80 21.97 1.05
N MET A 8 -8.03 20.66 1.04
CA MET A 8 -8.95 20.00 0.12
C MET A 8 -10.37 19.87 0.69
N GLN A 9 -11.37 20.07 -0.16
CA GLN A 9 -12.76 19.69 0.09
C GLN A 9 -12.97 18.19 -0.23
N ALA A 10 -14.00 17.57 0.36
CA ALA A 10 -14.31 16.17 0.07
C ALA A 10 -14.70 16.00 -1.40
N GLY A 11 -14.12 15.01 -2.07
CA GLY A 11 -14.29 14.81 -3.52
C GLY A 11 -13.39 15.66 -4.42
N GLU A 12 -12.61 16.59 -3.85
CA GLU A 12 -11.62 17.36 -4.61
C GLU A 12 -10.46 16.46 -5.06
N GLU A 13 -9.97 16.70 -6.29
CA GLU A 13 -8.83 16.01 -6.88
C GLU A 13 -7.73 17.02 -7.20
N ILE A 14 -6.50 16.74 -6.74
CA ILE A 14 -5.31 17.53 -7.07
C ILE A 14 -4.41 16.66 -7.95
N LEU A 15 -4.10 17.16 -9.14
CA LEU A 15 -3.14 16.54 -10.04
C LEU A 15 -1.74 17.09 -9.77
N LEU A 16 -0.81 16.19 -9.46
CA LEU A 16 0.62 16.48 -9.41
C LEU A 16 1.21 16.10 -10.77
N ASP A 17 1.12 17.04 -11.73
CA ASP A 17 1.38 16.83 -13.16
C ASP A 17 2.72 16.14 -13.46
N GLU A 18 3.81 16.53 -12.79
CA GLU A 18 5.13 15.95 -13.02
C GLU A 18 5.22 14.46 -12.64
N ARG A 19 4.33 13.98 -11.77
CA ARG A 19 4.33 12.58 -11.28
C ARG A 19 3.11 11.78 -11.74
N ARG A 20 2.20 12.36 -12.52
CA ARG A 20 0.92 11.74 -12.91
C ARG A 20 0.19 11.14 -11.70
N LEU A 21 0.30 11.81 -10.56
CA LEU A 21 -0.25 11.38 -9.29
C LEU A 21 -1.48 12.22 -8.99
N ILE A 22 -2.63 11.56 -8.82
CA ILE A 22 -3.88 12.20 -8.45
C ILE A 22 -4.10 11.97 -6.96
N LEU A 23 -4.24 13.04 -6.20
CA LEU A 23 -4.66 13.02 -4.81
C LEU A 23 -6.15 13.30 -4.75
N ARG A 24 -6.93 12.38 -4.18
CA ARG A 24 -8.37 12.53 -4.01
C ARG A 24 -8.73 12.44 -2.54
N LYS A 25 -9.44 13.42 -2.00
CA LYS A 25 -9.96 13.34 -0.63
C LYS A 25 -11.25 12.51 -0.61
N ILE A 26 -11.20 11.34 -0.01
CA ILE A 26 -12.39 10.47 0.12
C ILE A 26 -13.30 11.02 1.22
N ASN A 27 -12.73 11.29 2.40
CA ASN A 27 -13.47 11.82 3.54
C ASN A 27 -12.57 12.73 4.39
N SER A 28 -13.02 13.04 5.60
CA SER A 28 -12.24 13.88 6.51
C SER A 28 -10.91 13.25 6.90
N GLU A 29 -10.72 11.93 6.82
CA GLU A 29 -9.58 11.15 7.32
C GLU A 29 -8.70 10.48 6.27
N ILE A 30 -9.27 10.15 5.12
CA ILE A 30 -8.64 9.28 4.12
C ILE A 30 -8.42 10.08 2.84
N ILE A 31 -7.18 10.02 2.36
CA ILE A 31 -6.78 10.48 1.03
C ILE A 31 -6.43 9.26 0.19
N GLU A 32 -6.93 9.23 -1.04
CA GLU A 32 -6.53 8.28 -2.07
C GLU A 32 -5.41 8.88 -2.92
N LEU A 33 -4.32 8.13 -3.06
CA LEU A 33 -3.24 8.37 -3.99
C LEU A 33 -3.45 7.45 -5.20
N ARG A 34 -3.69 8.03 -6.37
CA ARG A 34 -3.92 7.28 -7.61
C ARG A 34 -2.81 7.57 -8.61
N ALA A 35 -2.09 6.53 -8.99
CA ALA A 35 -1.06 6.58 -10.03
C ALA A 35 -1.33 5.46 -11.03
N GLN A 36 -1.63 5.80 -12.29
CA GLN A 36 -1.90 4.90 -13.43
C GLN A 36 -2.62 3.57 -13.10
N LYS A 37 -1.89 2.57 -12.59
CA LYS A 37 -2.35 1.19 -12.32
C LYS A 37 -2.63 0.89 -10.84
N ALA A 38 -2.37 1.82 -9.94
CA ALA A 38 -2.46 1.62 -8.50
C ALA A 38 -3.30 2.72 -7.82
N ARG A 39 -4.05 2.29 -6.80
CA ARG A 39 -4.80 3.15 -5.88
C ARG A 39 -4.38 2.78 -4.46
N ILE A 40 -3.87 3.75 -3.72
CA ILE A 40 -3.40 3.56 -2.35
C ILE A 40 -4.14 4.51 -1.45
N ARG A 41 -4.63 4.00 -0.32
CA ARG A 41 -5.28 4.83 0.69
C ARG A 41 -4.27 5.23 1.77
N THR A 42 -4.38 6.44 2.27
CA THR A 42 -3.58 6.89 3.41
C THR A 42 -4.43 7.69 4.39
N ARG A 43 -4.09 7.56 5.66
CA ARG A 43 -4.56 8.43 6.75
C ARG A 43 -3.50 9.44 7.18
N LEU A 44 -2.30 9.39 6.57
CA LEU A 44 -1.19 10.26 6.93
C LEU A 44 -1.41 11.69 6.41
N ASN A 45 -0.84 12.65 7.15
CA ASN A 45 -0.87 14.05 6.76
C ASN A 45 0.17 14.31 5.67
N LEU A 46 -0.32 14.43 4.44
CA LEU A 46 0.49 14.80 3.28
C LEU A 46 0.78 16.31 3.27
N THR A 47 2.01 16.67 2.93
CA THR A 47 2.49 18.05 2.76
C THR A 47 3.32 18.15 1.49
N ASN A 48 3.30 19.30 0.84
CA ASN A 48 4.23 19.57 -0.26
C ASN A 48 5.59 19.98 0.33
N GLY A 49 6.67 19.52 -0.29
CA GLY A 49 8.04 19.92 0.02
C GLY A 49 8.36 21.32 -0.50
N SER A 50 9.65 21.64 -0.53
CA SER A 50 10.17 22.88 -1.11
C SER A 50 9.84 23.02 -2.59
N ASN A 51 9.74 21.88 -3.30
CA ASN A 51 9.31 21.81 -4.68
C ASN A 51 7.85 21.32 -4.74
N ALA A 52 7.04 21.88 -5.65
CA ALA A 52 5.64 21.51 -5.82
C ALA A 52 5.42 20.00 -6.08
N SER A 53 6.45 19.34 -6.60
CA SER A 53 6.46 17.92 -6.96
C SER A 53 6.96 17.00 -5.85
N GLU A 54 7.50 17.55 -4.75
CA GLU A 54 7.92 16.76 -3.60
C GLU A 54 6.74 16.50 -2.67
N LEU A 55 6.36 15.24 -2.51
CA LEU A 55 5.32 14.84 -1.57
C LEU A 55 5.96 14.32 -0.29
N ARG A 56 5.60 14.90 0.86
CA ARG A 56 6.10 14.50 2.18
C ARG A 56 4.93 14.08 3.07
N VAL A 57 5.19 13.17 4.01
CA VAL A 57 4.26 12.81 5.08
C VAL A 57 4.82 13.27 6.41
N ARG A 58 3.94 13.84 7.24
CA ARG A 58 4.27 14.16 8.62
C ARG A 58 4.00 12.94 9.49
N LEU A 59 5.04 12.43 10.13
CA LEU A 59 4.99 11.29 11.03
C LEU A 59 4.59 11.71 12.46
N SER A 60 4.16 10.76 13.28
CA SER A 60 3.77 11.00 14.68
C SER A 60 4.92 11.53 15.54
N ASN A 61 6.17 11.15 15.22
CA ASN A 61 7.37 11.65 15.90
C ASN A 61 7.77 13.09 15.51
N GLY A 62 6.94 13.77 14.71
CA GLY A 62 7.16 15.14 14.26
C GLY A 62 8.13 15.28 13.09
N ARG A 63 8.77 14.20 12.63
CA ARG A 63 9.61 14.20 11.44
C ARG A 63 8.76 14.15 10.18
N ASN A 64 9.32 14.65 9.08
CA ASN A 64 8.73 14.49 7.76
C ASN A 64 9.50 13.40 7.01
N ALA A 65 8.79 12.43 6.43
CA ALA A 65 9.36 11.46 5.49
C ALA A 65 8.98 11.83 4.06
N LEU A 66 9.90 11.63 3.13
CA LEU A 66 9.71 11.96 1.71
C LEU A 66 9.14 10.76 0.96
N ILE A 67 8.04 10.95 0.24
CA ILE A 67 7.53 9.90 -0.66
C ILE A 67 8.30 9.99 -1.98
N LYS A 68 9.33 9.15 -2.10
CA LYS A 68 10.11 9.02 -3.34
C LYS A 68 9.50 7.97 -4.27
N ILE A 69 9.02 6.87 -3.71
CA ILE A 69 8.45 5.77 -4.48
C ILE A 69 6.98 6.05 -4.77
N MET A 70 6.58 5.91 -6.03
CA MET A 70 5.20 6.13 -6.44
C MET A 70 4.31 4.92 -6.15
N PRO A 71 2.99 5.14 -5.97
CA PRO A 71 2.04 4.08 -5.68
C PRO A 71 2.07 2.90 -6.66
N ASP A 72 2.31 3.16 -7.94
CA ASP A 72 2.40 2.14 -8.99
C ASP A 72 3.60 1.20 -8.76
N THR A 73 4.78 1.76 -8.54
CA THR A 73 6.04 1.05 -8.31
C THR A 73 5.98 0.28 -6.99
N ALA A 74 5.44 0.90 -5.94
CA ALA A 74 5.26 0.24 -4.64
C ALA A 74 4.28 -0.94 -4.75
N SER A 75 3.16 -0.76 -5.46
CA SER A 75 2.15 -1.81 -5.66
C SER A 75 2.70 -2.97 -6.46
N GLU A 76 3.41 -2.71 -7.57
CA GLU A 76 4.02 -3.75 -8.38
C GLU A 76 5.05 -4.55 -7.56
N LYS A 77 5.91 -3.86 -6.81
CA LYS A 77 6.89 -4.50 -5.95
C LYS A 77 6.22 -5.35 -4.87
N ALA A 78 5.18 -4.83 -4.22
CA ALA A 78 4.44 -5.54 -3.18
C ALA A 78 3.75 -6.81 -3.73
N LEU A 79 3.06 -6.71 -4.86
CA LEU A 79 2.41 -7.85 -5.51
C LEU A 79 3.41 -8.93 -5.91
N LYS A 80 4.58 -8.52 -6.45
CA LYS A 80 5.67 -9.45 -6.77
C LYS A 80 6.17 -10.19 -5.53
N ARG A 81 6.29 -9.51 -4.38
CA ARG A 81 6.71 -10.13 -3.12
C ARG A 81 5.67 -11.08 -2.54
N LEU A 82 4.40 -10.73 -2.68
CA LEU A 82 3.27 -11.58 -2.23
C LEU A 82 2.89 -12.68 -3.24
N ARG A 83 3.55 -12.73 -4.41
CA ARG A 83 3.21 -13.62 -5.52
C ARG A 83 1.74 -13.51 -5.90
N LEU A 84 1.27 -12.28 -6.08
CA LEU A 84 -0.10 -11.98 -6.49
C LEU A 84 -0.10 -11.48 -7.93
N LYS A 85 -1.03 -11.97 -8.75
CA LYS A 85 -1.21 -11.51 -10.15
C LYS A 85 -1.92 -10.15 -10.18
N ASN A 86 -2.88 -9.93 -9.29
CA ASN A 86 -3.65 -8.70 -9.16
C ASN A 86 -3.97 -8.41 -7.68
N CYS A 87 -4.37 -7.17 -7.39
CA CYS A 87 -4.94 -6.80 -6.10
C CYS A 87 -6.43 -6.59 -6.29
N ASN A 88 -7.25 -7.53 -5.82
CA ASN A 88 -8.70 -7.44 -5.86
C ASN A 88 -9.27 -7.22 -4.45
N GLU A 89 -10.14 -6.22 -4.30
CA GLU A 89 -10.80 -5.92 -3.02
C GLU A 89 -11.63 -7.12 -2.52
N THR A 90 -12.20 -7.94 -3.43
CA THR A 90 -12.95 -9.16 -3.08
C THR A 90 -12.11 -10.19 -2.31
N ARG A 91 -10.77 -10.18 -2.48
CA ARG A 91 -9.83 -11.06 -1.78
C ARG A 91 -9.13 -10.37 -0.61
N ASN A 92 -9.77 -9.32 -0.08
CA ASN A 92 -9.23 -8.47 0.97
C ASN A 92 -7.82 -7.95 0.63
N CYS A 93 -7.53 -7.74 -0.65
CA CYS A 93 -6.27 -7.14 -1.06
C CYS A 93 -6.37 -5.62 -0.85
N THR A 94 -5.56 -5.10 0.07
CA THR A 94 -5.50 -3.67 0.38
C THR A 94 -4.05 -3.20 0.33
N ILE A 95 -3.84 -2.01 -0.22
CA ILE A 95 -2.54 -1.34 -0.21
C ILE A 95 -2.73 0.03 0.43
N GLU A 96 -2.05 0.24 1.55
CA GLU A 96 -2.16 1.46 2.34
C GLU A 96 -0.78 2.06 2.59
N LEU A 97 -0.69 3.39 2.48
CA LEU A 97 0.48 4.12 2.97
C LEU A 97 0.25 4.46 4.44
N LYS A 98 1.09 3.91 5.31
CA LYS A 98 0.97 4.05 6.75
C LYS A 98 2.32 4.25 7.42
N GLU A 99 2.25 4.64 8.68
CA GLU A 99 3.41 4.78 9.54
C GLU A 99 3.66 3.47 10.30
N VAL A 100 4.92 3.06 10.41
CA VAL A 100 5.36 1.91 11.22
C VAL A 100 6.63 2.23 11.99
N GLY A 101 6.86 1.50 13.07
CA GLY A 101 8.02 1.68 13.95
C GLY A 101 7.70 2.58 15.16
N GLU A 102 8.66 2.71 16.06
CA GLU A 102 8.50 3.42 17.33
C GLU A 102 9.62 4.45 17.53
N GLY A 103 9.26 5.60 18.12
CA GLY A 103 10.18 6.68 18.48
C GLY A 103 10.98 7.22 17.29
N ASN A 104 12.30 7.07 17.37
CA ASN A 104 13.22 7.58 16.33
C ASN A 104 13.31 6.68 15.09
N ARG A 105 12.77 5.46 15.14
CA ARG A 105 12.79 4.47 14.04
C ARG A 105 11.47 4.42 13.27
N THR A 106 10.60 5.39 13.49
CA THR A 106 9.34 5.53 12.76
C THR A 106 9.59 5.94 11.32
N GLN A 107 8.93 5.26 10.38
CA GLN A 107 9.05 5.47 8.95
C GLN A 107 7.72 5.28 8.22
N ALA A 108 7.59 5.88 7.04
CA ALA A 108 6.43 5.72 6.17
C ALA A 108 6.61 4.52 5.25
N VAL A 109 5.63 3.62 5.22
CA VAL A 109 5.68 2.39 4.43
C VAL A 109 4.38 2.17 3.67
N TYR A 110 4.52 1.60 2.49
CA TYR A 110 3.42 0.96 1.78
C TYR A 110 3.22 -0.44 2.35
N GLU A 111 2.12 -0.67 3.05
CA GLU A 111 1.71 -2.00 3.49
C GLU A 111 0.69 -2.55 2.49
N ALA A 112 1.04 -3.67 1.85
CA ALA A 112 0.10 -4.48 1.11
C ALA A 112 -0.30 -5.69 1.95
N ARG A 113 -1.61 -5.92 2.08
CA ARG A 113 -2.19 -7.10 2.72
C ARG A 113 -3.11 -7.79 1.73
N ALA A 114 -3.13 -9.11 1.73
CA ALA A 114 -4.08 -9.89 0.95
C ALA A 114 -4.39 -11.21 1.66
N ARG A 115 -5.58 -11.76 1.43
CA ARG A 115 -5.94 -13.11 1.86
C ARG A 115 -5.67 -14.08 0.73
N LYS A 116 -4.82 -15.08 0.97
CA LYS A 116 -4.48 -16.13 -0.01
C LYS A 116 -5.05 -17.47 0.41
N THR A 117 -5.50 -18.23 -0.57
CA THR A 117 -5.90 -19.63 -0.40
C THR A 117 -4.74 -20.53 -0.78
N PHE A 118 -4.37 -21.41 0.14
CA PHE A 118 -3.30 -22.39 -0.02
C PHE A 118 -3.88 -23.79 -0.01
N ARG A 119 -3.28 -24.69 -0.80
CA ARG A 119 -3.63 -26.10 -0.82
C ARG A 119 -2.52 -26.89 -0.13
N ILE A 120 -2.79 -27.35 1.09
CA ILE A 120 -1.89 -28.20 1.87
C ILE A 120 -2.15 -29.66 1.45
N PHE A 121 -1.10 -30.39 1.09
CA PHE A 121 -1.17 -31.77 0.60
C PHE A 121 -2.09 -32.02 -0.61
N GLY A 122 -2.48 -30.98 -1.36
CA GLY A 122 -3.28 -31.12 -2.58
C GLY A 122 -4.80 -31.15 -2.39
N PHE A 123 -5.33 -31.29 -1.17
CA PHE A 123 -6.78 -31.35 -0.93
C PHE A 123 -7.26 -30.45 0.22
N ILE A 124 -6.38 -30.03 1.14
CA ILE A 124 -6.77 -29.18 2.26
C ILE A 124 -6.64 -27.72 1.86
N LYS A 125 -7.77 -27.03 1.65
CA LYS A 125 -7.78 -25.58 1.45
C LYS A 125 -7.60 -24.88 2.80
N ASN A 126 -6.64 -23.97 2.90
CA ASN A 126 -6.48 -23.08 4.04
C ASN A 126 -6.36 -21.62 3.57
N HIS A 127 -6.94 -20.68 4.32
CA HIS A 127 -6.90 -19.25 3.98
C HIS A 127 -6.04 -18.50 4.98
N GLU A 128 -5.03 -17.79 4.49
CA GLU A 128 -4.11 -17.04 5.33
C GLU A 128 -3.89 -15.63 4.83
N ASP A 129 -3.69 -14.72 5.78
CA ASP A 129 -3.31 -13.34 5.48
C ASP A 129 -1.81 -13.25 5.23
N VAL A 130 -1.46 -12.72 4.07
CA VAL A 130 -0.08 -12.39 3.71
C VAL A 130 0.09 -10.88 3.66
N LEU A 131 1.28 -10.42 4.03
CA LEU A 131 1.54 -8.99 4.14
C LEU A 131 2.97 -8.68 3.75
N THR A 132 3.17 -7.53 3.11
CA THR A 132 4.51 -7.00 2.84
C THR A 132 4.54 -5.50 3.08
N ARG A 133 5.70 -5.00 3.52
CA ARG A 133 5.96 -3.59 3.77
C ARG A 133 7.11 -3.12 2.89
N ILE A 134 6.83 -2.10 2.09
CA ILE A 134 7.80 -1.44 1.21
C ILE A 134 8.06 -0.03 1.74
N ASP A 135 9.31 0.33 1.91
CA ASP A 135 9.72 1.66 2.35
C ASP A 135 9.31 2.74 1.32
N ALA A 136 8.70 3.84 1.76
CA ALA A 136 8.23 4.90 0.85
C ALA A 136 9.36 5.83 0.34
N GLU A 137 10.50 5.87 1.04
CA GLU A 137 11.69 6.66 0.70
C GLU A 137 12.67 5.88 -0.18
N THR A 138 12.94 4.60 0.13
CA THR A 138 13.95 3.78 -0.55
C THR A 138 13.33 2.78 -1.53
N GLY A 139 12.08 2.38 -1.26
CA GLY A 139 11.44 1.28 -1.97
C GLY A 139 11.91 -0.08 -1.52
N GLU A 140 12.75 -0.20 -0.49
CA GLU A 140 13.22 -1.48 0.01
C GLU A 140 12.10 -2.29 0.68
N GLU A 141 12.20 -3.61 0.61
CA GLU A 141 11.31 -4.51 1.35
C GLU A 141 11.79 -4.55 2.80
N ILE A 142 10.95 -4.10 3.72
CA ILE A 142 11.26 -4.08 5.16
C ILE A 142 10.78 -5.37 5.82
N GLU A 143 9.63 -5.88 5.36
CA GLU A 143 9.00 -7.04 5.99
C GLU A 143 8.14 -7.81 4.98
N VAL A 144 8.15 -9.14 5.11
CA VAL A 144 7.19 -10.05 4.48
C VAL A 144 6.69 -11.01 5.54
N LYS A 145 5.40 -10.93 5.85
CA LYS A 145 4.70 -11.90 6.70
C LYS A 145 3.99 -12.91 5.82
N ARG A 146 4.41 -14.16 5.96
CA ARG A 146 3.76 -15.33 5.36
C ARG A 146 3.86 -16.52 6.32
N PRO A 147 2.90 -17.45 6.28
CA PRO A 147 2.98 -18.67 7.07
C PRO A 147 4.26 -19.45 6.74
N TRP A 148 4.89 -20.04 7.76
CA TRP A 148 6.11 -20.81 7.56
C TRP A 148 5.87 -22.02 6.66
N TRP A 149 4.68 -22.62 6.63
CA TRP A 149 4.38 -23.76 5.77
C TRP A 149 4.05 -23.37 4.32
N ALA A 150 3.95 -22.06 4.01
CA ALA A 150 3.60 -21.57 2.68
C ALA A 150 4.65 -21.93 1.60
N TRP A 151 5.86 -22.35 1.98
CA TRP A 151 6.83 -22.91 1.02
C TRP A 151 6.52 -24.36 0.62
N MET A 152 5.75 -25.11 1.43
CA MET A 152 5.33 -26.49 1.13
C MET A 152 3.98 -26.56 0.42
N ALA A 153 3.14 -25.55 0.60
CA ALA A 153 1.83 -25.50 -0.02
C ALA A 153 1.93 -25.06 -1.48
N SER A 154 1.09 -25.64 -2.34
CA SER A 154 0.82 -25.05 -3.64
C SER A 154 -0.20 -23.92 -3.47
N GLU A 155 0.04 -22.82 -4.19
CA GLU A 155 -0.96 -21.77 -4.31
C GLU A 155 -2.10 -22.33 -5.15
N ALA A 156 -3.32 -22.36 -4.60
CA ALA A 156 -4.48 -22.75 -5.37
C ALA A 156 -4.76 -21.62 -6.37
N ASP A 157 -4.55 -21.88 -7.67
CA ASP A 157 -4.82 -20.90 -8.71
C ASP A 157 -6.31 -20.52 -8.70
N GLU A 158 -6.52 -19.28 -9.10
CA GLU A 158 -7.75 -18.49 -8.97
C GLU A 158 -8.93 -18.99 -9.83
N ALA A 159 -8.80 -20.13 -10.51
CA ALA A 159 -9.79 -20.67 -11.45
C ALA A 159 -10.76 -21.68 -10.83
N ASP A 160 -10.46 -22.20 -9.63
CA ASP A 160 -11.25 -23.26 -8.98
C ASP A 160 -12.52 -22.74 -8.25
N GLU A 161 -12.87 -21.45 -8.36
CA GLU A 161 -14.07 -20.85 -7.73
C GLU A 161 -15.31 -20.80 -8.66
N ASN A 162 -15.22 -21.30 -9.89
CA ASN A 162 -16.33 -21.31 -10.86
C ASN A 162 -16.91 -22.70 -11.16
N GLU A 163 -16.54 -23.73 -10.40
CA GLU A 163 -17.16 -25.06 -10.49
C GLU A 163 -17.90 -25.39 -9.19
N GLU A 164 -19.11 -24.85 -9.05
CA GLU A 164 -20.21 -25.44 -8.27
C GLU A 164 -21.53 -25.27 -9.03
#